data_AF-A0A5S4U6Z4-F1
#
_entry.id   AF-A0A5S4U6Z4-F1
#
_cell.length_a   1.000
_cell.length_b   1.000
_cell.length_c   1.000
_cell.angle_alpha   90.00
_cell.angle_beta   90.00
_cell.angle_gamma   90.00
#
_symmetry.space_group_name_H-M   'P 1'
#
loop_
_entity.id
_entity.type
_entity.pdbx_description
1 polymer ?
#
loop_
_entity_poly.entity_id
_entity_poly.type
_entity_poly.pdbx_seq_one_letter_code
_entity_poly.pdbx_strand_id
1 'polypeptide(L)'
;MEKILIWFCGTGTTKQDFLANVEISGFSAIVAIDGIGTAAMLTKTQALAKRASWGGSFVGMSETLGVLYDQVNGYDDRAGVVTLDSLFPLVDYLKTLKEYQLVVGGHSRGAAVGLTEFLAELYHLAVQNQAPGVWANAKTIRLVVVDPVQGQQDSDKDTNAFNAILKDKTLAQILAELETKWFGGREVFDTLVYSARYDARSSFAFDYRWYRFITEQMGKQAGPAKRAKLVMAGFRHSAPVSKEDEISALYQGKGVAPIALLQQLVSFDPNWEQSARLLSQIENGYLDQLAAGAKTDLISQLDKQTSLLSYGITGLIGGKSLQKTLSSDNPQKPEYRRFYRYQYGTTTF
;
A
#
# COMPACT_ATOMS: atom_id res chain seq x y z
N MET A 1 -3.33 16.78 -20.88
CA MET A 1 -4.11 15.67 -20.32
C MET A 1 -4.01 15.78 -18.82
N GLU A 2 -5.12 15.78 -18.11
CA GLU A 2 -5.11 15.97 -16.65
C GLU A 2 -4.66 14.71 -15.93
N LYS A 3 -3.96 14.89 -14.80
CA LYS A 3 -3.51 13.81 -13.93
C LYS A 3 -4.17 13.95 -12.56
N ILE A 4 -4.76 12.87 -12.08
CA ILE A 4 -5.51 12.81 -10.82
C ILE A 4 -4.87 11.78 -9.90
N LEU A 5 -4.67 12.13 -8.63
CA LEU A 5 -4.19 11.19 -7.61
C LEU A 5 -5.27 10.97 -6.55
N ILE A 6 -5.54 9.69 -6.27
CA ILE A 6 -6.22 9.23 -5.07
C ILE A 6 -5.21 8.46 -4.24
N TRP A 7 -5.07 8.79 -2.96
CA TRP A 7 -4.16 8.11 -2.06
C TRP A 7 -4.83 7.69 -0.76
N PHE A 8 -4.77 6.40 -0.44
CA PHE A 8 -5.23 5.84 0.83
C PHE A 8 -4.06 5.71 1.83
N CYS A 9 -4.08 6.50 2.90
CA CYS A 9 -3.00 6.49 3.88
C CYS A 9 -2.99 5.21 4.74
N GLY A 10 -1.81 4.83 5.22
CA GLY A 10 -1.63 3.70 6.13
C GLY A 10 -2.17 3.97 7.54
N THR A 11 -2.23 2.94 8.37
CA THR A 11 -2.76 3.02 9.74
C THR A 11 -2.11 4.13 10.55
N GLY A 12 -2.92 4.99 11.18
CA GLY A 12 -2.46 6.11 12.01
C GLY A 12 -1.88 7.29 11.23
N THR A 13 -1.73 7.20 9.91
CA THR A 13 -1.16 8.25 9.08
C THR A 13 -2.25 9.20 8.59
N THR A 14 -2.12 10.49 8.89
CA THR A 14 -3.03 11.50 8.32
C THR A 14 -2.63 11.86 6.88
N LYS A 15 -3.58 12.39 6.12
CA LYS A 15 -3.32 12.94 4.78
C LYS A 15 -2.29 14.07 4.80
N GLN A 16 -2.24 14.85 5.88
CA GLN A 16 -1.27 15.93 6.05
C GLN A 16 0.13 15.37 6.23
N ASP A 17 0.29 14.35 7.08
CA ASP A 17 1.58 13.69 7.29
C ASP A 17 2.08 13.03 6.00
N PHE A 18 1.20 12.38 5.25
CA PHE A 18 1.55 11.83 3.93
C PHE A 18 2.06 12.91 2.99
N LEU A 19 1.33 14.01 2.83
CA LEU A 19 1.71 15.11 1.92
C LEU A 19 2.97 15.88 2.38
N ALA A 20 3.28 15.88 3.68
CA ALA A 20 4.51 16.45 4.22
C ALA A 20 5.75 15.55 4.01
N ASN A 21 5.54 14.24 3.97
CA ASN A 21 6.60 13.27 3.76
C ASN A 21 6.86 13.00 2.27
N VAL A 22 5.81 12.91 1.46
CA VAL A 22 5.89 12.57 0.04
C VAL A 22 5.48 13.78 -0.79
N GLU A 23 6.46 14.48 -1.36
CA GLU A 23 6.21 15.61 -2.24
C GLU A 23 5.60 15.11 -3.56
N ILE A 24 4.31 15.32 -3.74
CA ILE A 24 3.57 14.97 -4.95
C ILE A 24 3.38 16.24 -5.79
N SER A 25 3.83 16.20 -7.05
CA SER A 25 3.72 17.31 -7.99
C SER A 25 3.18 16.85 -9.35
N GLY A 26 2.69 17.79 -10.16
CA GLY A 26 2.22 17.50 -11.53
C GLY A 26 0.82 16.89 -11.63
N PHE A 27 0.00 16.99 -10.58
CA PHE A 27 -1.40 16.55 -10.57
C PHE A 27 -2.35 17.74 -10.56
N SER A 28 -3.42 17.66 -11.36
CA SER A 28 -4.51 18.66 -11.38
C SER A 28 -5.35 18.59 -10.10
N ALA A 29 -5.49 17.39 -9.53
CA ALA A 29 -6.16 17.19 -8.26
C ALA A 29 -5.50 16.03 -7.48
N ILE A 30 -5.37 16.23 -6.17
CA ILE A 30 -4.85 15.23 -5.23
C ILE A 30 -5.88 15.04 -4.13
N VAL A 31 -6.35 13.81 -3.95
CA VAL A 31 -7.24 13.39 -2.88
C VAL A 31 -6.51 12.37 -2.02
N ALA A 32 -5.96 12.82 -0.90
CA ALA A 32 -5.40 11.94 0.11
C ALA A 32 -6.44 11.71 1.21
N ILE A 33 -6.64 10.44 1.58
CA ILE A 33 -7.62 9.98 2.56
C ILE A 33 -6.87 9.53 3.81
N ASP A 34 -7.29 10.05 4.96
CA ASP A 34 -6.72 9.70 6.25
C ASP A 34 -6.79 8.21 6.51
N GLY A 35 -5.75 7.66 7.13
CA GLY A 35 -5.67 6.24 7.42
C GLY A 35 -6.59 5.82 8.56
N ILE A 36 -6.88 4.52 8.61
CA ILE A 36 -7.58 3.89 9.73
C ILE A 36 -6.83 4.14 11.04
N GLY A 37 -7.54 4.38 12.14
CA GLY A 37 -6.92 4.71 13.42
C GLY A 37 -6.39 6.14 13.51
N THR A 38 -6.84 7.04 12.63
CA THR A 38 -6.70 8.50 12.82
C THR A 38 -7.95 9.08 13.46
N ALA A 39 -7.82 10.20 14.18
CA ALA A 39 -8.95 10.88 14.80
C ALA A 39 -10.03 11.27 13.77
N ALA A 40 -9.62 11.77 12.60
CA ALA A 40 -10.53 12.15 11.52
C ALA A 40 -11.39 10.97 11.02
N MET A 41 -10.78 9.80 10.85
CA MET A 41 -11.51 8.59 10.48
C MET A 41 -12.44 8.12 11.61
N LEU A 42 -11.98 8.15 12.86
CA LEU A 42 -12.80 7.76 14.00
C LEU A 42 -14.05 8.64 14.14
N THR A 43 -13.90 9.97 14.05
CA THR A 43 -15.02 10.92 14.14
C THR A 43 -16.04 10.68 13.03
N LYS A 44 -15.60 10.44 11.79
CA LYS A 44 -16.50 10.14 10.67
C LYS A 44 -17.23 8.81 10.86
N THR A 45 -16.53 7.77 11.32
CA THR A 45 -17.13 6.47 11.64
C THR A 45 -18.19 6.59 12.74
N GLN A 46 -17.90 7.35 13.80
CA GLN A 46 -18.87 7.64 14.86
C GLN A 46 -20.06 8.45 14.36
N ALA A 47 -19.85 9.41 13.45
CA ALA A 47 -20.93 10.20 12.87
C ALA A 47 -21.87 9.32 12.03
N LEU A 48 -21.34 8.39 11.23
CA LEU A 48 -22.14 7.40 10.50
C LEU A 48 -22.87 6.45 11.46
N ALA A 49 -22.21 5.99 12.52
CA ALA A 49 -22.85 5.17 13.55
C ALA A 49 -24.03 5.90 14.20
N LYS A 50 -23.87 7.18 14.58
CA LYS A 50 -24.95 8.01 15.14
C LYS A 50 -26.07 8.30 14.15
N ARG A 51 -25.79 8.37 12.85
CA ARG A 51 -26.84 8.50 11.82
C ARG A 51 -27.63 7.21 11.64
N ALA A 52 -26.98 6.05 11.80
CA ALA A 52 -27.66 4.76 11.79
C ALA A 52 -28.44 4.49 13.09
N SER A 53 -28.03 5.06 14.22
CA SER A 53 -28.70 4.98 15.52
C SER A 53 -29.26 6.33 15.98
N TRP A 54 -30.51 6.64 15.61
CA TRP A 54 -31.30 7.64 16.35
C TRP A 54 -31.55 7.09 17.79
N GLY A 55 -30.62 7.37 18.70
CA GLY A 55 -30.75 7.05 20.13
C GLY A 55 -29.42 7.03 20.91
N GLY A 56 -29.02 8.19 21.47
CA GLY A 56 -28.33 8.25 22.77
C GLY A 56 -26.79 8.29 22.80
N SER A 57 -26.28 9.39 23.38
CA SER A 57 -25.02 9.67 24.13
C SER A 57 -24.05 8.51 24.42
N PHE A 58 -22.72 8.66 24.45
CA PHE A 58 -21.86 9.60 25.20
C PHE A 58 -20.42 9.34 24.74
N VAL A 59 -19.62 10.28 24.23
CA VAL A 59 -18.16 10.02 24.15
C VAL A 59 -17.29 11.26 23.97
N GLY A 60 -16.47 11.57 24.99
CA GLY A 60 -15.39 12.57 24.92
C GLY A 60 -14.05 12.06 25.47
N MET A 61 -13.98 10.81 25.95
CA MET A 61 -12.76 10.20 26.53
C MET A 61 -12.37 8.88 25.84
N SER A 62 -13.10 8.45 24.79
CA SER A 62 -12.82 7.20 24.06
C SER A 62 -11.98 7.38 22.79
N GLU A 63 -11.73 8.61 22.33
CA GLU A 63 -11.13 8.79 21.00
C GLU A 63 -9.68 8.31 20.98
N THR A 64 -8.89 8.66 22.00
CA THR A 64 -7.50 8.23 22.13
C THR A 64 -7.37 6.72 22.35
N LEU A 65 -8.26 6.13 23.17
CA LEU A 65 -8.28 4.67 23.42
C LEU A 65 -8.76 3.90 22.18
N GLY A 66 -9.73 4.43 21.44
CA GLY A 66 -10.20 3.86 20.18
C GLY A 66 -9.15 3.93 19.08
N VAL A 67 -8.46 5.07 18.95
CA VAL A 67 -7.32 5.23 18.02
C VAL A 67 -6.25 4.18 18.30
N LEU A 68 -5.83 4.02 19.56
CA LEU A 68 -4.80 3.05 19.93
C LEU A 68 -5.27 1.60 19.68
N TYR A 69 -6.53 1.29 20.01
CA TYR A 69 -7.12 -0.02 19.76
C TYR A 69 -7.15 -0.36 18.26
N ASP A 70 -7.62 0.55 17.41
CA ASP A 70 -7.73 0.33 15.96
C ASP A 70 -6.36 0.23 15.28
N GLN A 71 -5.39 0.98 15.79
CA GLN A 71 -3.99 0.90 15.34
C GLN A 71 -3.38 -0.47 15.62
N VAL A 72 -3.72 -1.09 16.76
CA VAL A 72 -3.14 -2.37 17.21
C VAL A 72 -3.92 -3.57 16.66
N ASN A 73 -5.25 -3.60 16.79
CA ASN A 73 -6.03 -4.83 16.69
C ASN A 73 -6.72 -5.10 15.36
N GLY A 74 -6.86 -4.12 14.45
CA GLY A 74 -7.82 -4.29 13.34
C GLY A 74 -8.99 -3.33 13.45
N TYR A 75 -9.88 -3.33 12.46
CA TYR A 75 -10.90 -2.31 12.25
C TYR A 75 -12.30 -2.91 11.99
N ASP A 76 -13.37 -2.13 12.24
CA ASP A 76 -14.82 -2.46 12.12
C ASP A 76 -15.50 -1.82 10.90
N ASP A 77 -16.28 -2.59 10.14
CA ASP A 77 -16.96 -2.32 8.85
C ASP A 77 -17.34 -0.89 8.40
N ARG A 78 -17.53 0.05 9.32
CA ARG A 78 -18.05 1.39 9.06
C ARG A 78 -17.03 2.39 8.50
N ALA A 79 -15.73 2.20 8.74
CA ALA A 79 -14.68 3.10 8.22
C ALA A 79 -14.33 2.86 6.74
N GLY A 80 -14.70 1.73 6.15
CA GLY A 80 -14.65 1.49 4.70
C GLY A 80 -15.67 2.34 3.97
N VAL A 81 -16.90 2.43 4.52
CA VAL A 81 -17.93 3.35 4.04
C VAL A 81 -17.43 4.80 4.08
N VAL A 82 -16.78 5.21 5.18
CA VAL A 82 -16.18 6.56 5.30
C VAL A 82 -15.10 6.80 4.23
N THR A 83 -14.32 5.77 3.91
CA THR A 83 -13.24 5.84 2.93
C THR A 83 -13.80 6.07 1.52
N LEU A 84 -14.90 5.39 1.18
CA LEU A 84 -15.63 5.58 -0.09
C LEU A 84 -16.39 6.91 -0.15
N ASP A 85 -17.06 7.33 0.93
CA ASP A 85 -17.77 8.62 1.00
C ASP A 85 -16.83 9.80 0.72
N SER A 86 -15.55 9.66 1.07
CA SER A 86 -14.52 10.67 0.85
C SER A 86 -14.15 10.86 -0.62
N LEU A 87 -14.63 9.98 -1.52
CA LEU A 87 -14.39 10.02 -2.97
C LEU A 87 -15.51 10.72 -3.76
N PHE A 88 -16.70 10.95 -3.18
CA PHE A 88 -17.81 11.60 -3.89
C PHE A 88 -17.45 12.96 -4.52
N PRO A 89 -16.72 13.87 -3.84
CA PRO A 89 -16.32 15.13 -4.46
C PRO A 89 -15.44 14.96 -5.71
N LEU A 90 -14.71 13.84 -5.81
CA LEU A 90 -13.86 13.56 -6.95
C LEU A 90 -14.66 13.05 -8.15
N VAL A 91 -15.70 12.24 -7.93
CA VAL A 91 -16.56 11.71 -8.99
C VAL A 91 -17.17 12.85 -9.82
N ASP A 92 -17.60 13.93 -9.17
CA ASP A 92 -18.17 15.08 -9.87
C ASP A 92 -17.13 15.87 -10.65
N TYR A 93 -15.90 15.99 -10.15
CA TYR A 93 -14.80 16.58 -10.91
C TYR A 93 -14.46 15.74 -12.14
N LEU A 94 -14.31 14.42 -12.00
CA LEU A 94 -13.97 13.51 -13.09
C LEU A 94 -14.99 13.56 -14.23
N LYS A 95 -16.28 13.77 -13.94
CA LYS A 95 -17.34 13.96 -14.95
C LYS A 95 -17.10 15.14 -15.88
N THR A 96 -16.41 16.18 -15.40
CA THR A 96 -16.14 17.39 -16.20
C THR A 96 -14.98 17.21 -17.17
N LEU A 97 -14.18 16.15 -16.99
CA LEU A 97 -12.95 15.94 -17.76
C LEU A 97 -13.23 15.13 -19.03
N LYS A 98 -12.67 15.59 -20.16
CA LYS A 98 -12.75 14.88 -21.44
C LYS A 98 -11.88 13.63 -21.47
N GLU A 99 -10.64 13.75 -20.99
CA GLU A 99 -9.67 12.65 -20.89
C GLU A 99 -8.70 12.90 -19.74
N TYR A 100 -8.37 11.87 -18.98
CA TYR A 100 -7.47 11.99 -17.83
C TYR A 100 -6.65 10.70 -17.57
N GLN A 101 -5.58 10.85 -16.80
CA GLN A 101 -4.84 9.76 -16.17
C GLN A 101 -5.17 9.73 -14.68
N LEU A 102 -5.44 8.54 -14.15
CA LEU A 102 -5.75 8.34 -12.74
C LEU A 102 -4.64 7.51 -12.10
N VAL A 103 -4.17 7.96 -10.95
CA VAL A 103 -3.36 7.15 -10.04
C VAL A 103 -4.21 6.87 -8.81
N VAL A 104 -4.36 5.60 -8.48
CA VAL A 104 -4.98 5.17 -7.22
C VAL A 104 -3.91 4.42 -6.46
N GLY A 105 -3.48 4.98 -5.34
CA GLY A 105 -2.42 4.39 -4.55
C GLY A 105 -2.81 4.25 -3.09
N GLY A 106 -2.02 3.48 -2.36
CA GLY A 106 -2.16 3.41 -0.91
C GLY A 106 -0.93 2.79 -0.27
N HIS A 107 -0.83 2.94 1.04
CA HIS A 107 0.21 2.32 1.86
C HIS A 107 -0.40 1.45 2.96
N SER A 108 0.23 0.31 3.27
CA SER A 108 -0.15 -0.53 4.41
C SER A 108 -1.64 -0.93 4.35
N ARG A 109 -2.41 -0.67 5.40
CA ARG A 109 -3.86 -0.87 5.39
C ARG A 109 -4.61 0.00 4.38
N GLY A 110 -4.10 1.17 4.02
CA GLY A 110 -4.67 1.97 2.93
C GLY A 110 -4.61 1.23 1.59
N ALA A 111 -3.53 0.49 1.34
CA ALA A 111 -3.40 -0.37 0.15
C ALA A 111 -4.21 -1.68 0.26
N ALA A 112 -4.19 -2.31 1.43
CA ALA A 112 -4.88 -3.59 1.65
C ALA A 112 -6.40 -3.42 1.71
N VAL A 113 -6.90 -2.35 2.34
CA VAL A 113 -8.33 -2.08 2.54
C VAL A 113 -8.81 -1.02 1.57
N GLY A 114 -8.35 0.23 1.69
CA GLY A 114 -8.92 1.35 0.94
C GLY A 114 -8.86 1.18 -0.58
N LEU A 115 -7.73 0.70 -1.12
CA LEU A 115 -7.58 0.48 -2.55
C LEU A 115 -8.40 -0.73 -3.04
N THR A 116 -8.50 -1.80 -2.26
CA THR A 116 -9.29 -2.99 -2.65
C THR A 116 -10.80 -2.70 -2.55
N GLU A 117 -11.23 -1.92 -1.57
CA GLU A 117 -12.61 -1.42 -1.43
C GLU A 117 -12.99 -0.53 -2.60
N PHE A 118 -12.12 0.42 -2.98
CA PHE A 118 -12.32 1.25 -4.16
C PHE A 118 -12.57 0.41 -5.41
N LEU A 119 -11.74 -0.62 -5.65
CA LEU A 119 -11.89 -1.50 -6.81
C LEU A 119 -13.17 -2.35 -6.73
N ALA A 120 -13.53 -2.84 -5.55
CA ALA A 120 -14.76 -3.61 -5.34
C ALA A 120 -16.01 -2.76 -5.62
N GLU A 121 -16.04 -1.51 -5.16
CA GLU A 121 -17.13 -0.57 -5.40
C GLU A 121 -17.21 -0.19 -6.87
N LEU A 122 -16.07 0.13 -7.48
CA LEU A 122 -15.97 0.40 -8.92
C LEU A 122 -16.57 -0.76 -9.73
N TYR A 123 -16.25 -1.99 -9.35
CA TYR A 123 -16.81 -3.19 -9.96
C TYR A 123 -18.31 -3.35 -9.69
N HIS A 124 -18.78 -3.09 -8.48
CA HIS A 124 -20.20 -3.15 -8.13
C HIS A 124 -21.04 -2.22 -9.03
N LEU A 125 -20.61 -0.97 -9.13
CA LEU A 125 -21.20 0.03 -9.99
C LEU A 125 -21.17 -0.42 -11.46
N ALA A 126 -20.08 -1.08 -11.89
CA ALA A 126 -19.96 -1.60 -13.25
C ALA A 126 -20.91 -2.75 -13.55
N VAL A 127 -21.12 -3.65 -12.59
CA VAL A 127 -22.13 -4.72 -12.71
C VAL A 127 -23.53 -4.15 -12.80
N GLN A 128 -23.83 -3.10 -12.05
CA GLN A 128 -25.13 -2.41 -12.06
C GLN A 128 -25.30 -1.42 -13.22
N ASN A 129 -24.30 -1.28 -14.09
CA ASN A 129 -24.26 -0.29 -15.17
C ASN A 129 -24.52 1.16 -14.70
N GLN A 130 -24.08 1.49 -13.49
CA GLN A 130 -24.21 2.83 -12.92
C GLN A 130 -23.00 3.68 -13.26
N ALA A 131 -23.21 4.94 -13.64
CA ALA A 131 -22.15 5.92 -13.89
C ALA A 131 -21.02 5.48 -14.87
N PRO A 132 -21.30 4.75 -15.99
CA PRO A 132 -20.25 4.25 -16.89
C PRO A 132 -19.39 5.38 -17.50
N GLY A 133 -19.98 6.56 -17.70
CA GLY A 133 -19.32 7.71 -18.35
C GLY A 133 -18.26 8.42 -17.50
N VAL A 134 -18.29 8.29 -16.16
CA VAL A 134 -17.30 8.94 -15.28
C VAL A 134 -15.92 8.33 -15.51
N TRP A 135 -15.89 7.00 -15.57
CA TRP A 135 -14.65 6.22 -15.58
C TRP A 135 -14.15 5.94 -16.99
N ALA A 136 -15.04 5.83 -17.98
CA ALA A 136 -14.69 5.52 -19.37
C ALA A 136 -13.67 6.49 -20.00
N ASN A 137 -13.61 7.74 -19.53
CA ASN A 137 -12.69 8.77 -20.01
C ASN A 137 -11.25 8.62 -19.49
N ALA A 138 -11.00 7.69 -18.55
CA ALA A 138 -9.64 7.37 -18.12
C ALA A 138 -8.87 6.70 -19.26
N LYS A 139 -7.70 7.27 -19.61
CA LYS A 139 -6.76 6.65 -20.54
C LYS A 139 -5.93 5.57 -19.88
N THR A 140 -5.55 5.81 -18.63
CA THR A 140 -4.77 4.89 -17.81
C THR A 140 -5.19 5.03 -16.36
N ILE A 141 -5.33 3.91 -15.68
CA ILE A 141 -5.51 3.83 -14.23
C ILE A 141 -4.30 3.09 -13.68
N ARG A 142 -3.39 3.81 -13.02
CA ARG A 142 -2.23 3.22 -12.36
C ARG A 142 -2.56 2.93 -10.91
N LEU A 143 -2.45 1.67 -10.53
CA LEU A 143 -2.53 1.21 -9.16
C LEU A 143 -1.12 1.23 -8.56
N VAL A 144 -0.90 1.97 -7.47
CA VAL A 144 0.38 2.01 -6.74
C VAL A 144 0.17 1.43 -5.34
N VAL A 145 0.49 0.16 -5.19
CA VAL A 145 0.18 -0.64 -4.00
C VAL A 145 1.44 -0.74 -3.14
N VAL A 146 1.54 0.10 -2.11
CA VAL A 146 2.74 0.17 -1.28
C VAL A 146 2.59 -0.70 -0.04
N ASP A 147 3.38 -1.76 0.01
CA ASP A 147 3.55 -2.68 1.14
C ASP A 147 2.23 -3.00 1.86
N PRO A 148 1.25 -3.61 1.15
CA PRO A 148 -0.11 -3.81 1.65
C PRO A 148 -0.11 -4.79 2.83
N VAL A 149 -0.67 -4.36 3.95
CA VAL A 149 -0.74 -5.14 5.19
C VAL A 149 -2.19 -5.25 5.64
N GLN A 150 -2.64 -6.48 5.85
CA GLN A 150 -4.01 -6.79 6.23
C GLN A 150 -4.35 -6.50 7.71
N GLY A 151 -3.34 -6.46 8.60
CA GLY A 151 -3.56 -6.41 10.06
C GLY A 151 -3.71 -7.79 10.70
N GLN A 152 -3.72 -7.87 12.04
CA GLN A 152 -3.95 -9.13 12.75
C GLN A 152 -5.45 -9.40 12.85
N GLN A 153 -5.90 -10.57 12.39
CA GLN A 153 -7.22 -11.12 12.68
C GLN A 153 -7.04 -12.56 13.15
N ASP A 154 -7.71 -12.94 14.23
CA ASP A 154 -7.46 -14.22 14.93
C ASP A 154 -7.85 -15.46 14.13
N SER A 155 -8.78 -15.34 13.17
CA SER A 155 -9.33 -16.46 12.41
C SER A 155 -9.09 -16.41 10.90
N ASP A 156 -8.79 -15.24 10.33
CA ASP A 156 -8.82 -15.03 8.89
C ASP A 156 -7.53 -14.43 8.36
N LYS A 157 -7.02 -15.05 7.30
CA LYS A 157 -5.83 -14.57 6.57
C LYS A 157 -6.16 -13.44 5.60
N ASP A 158 -7.41 -13.02 5.54
CA ASP A 158 -7.93 -11.92 4.72
C ASP A 158 -8.53 -10.88 5.67
N THR A 159 -8.50 -9.58 5.34
CA THR A 159 -9.29 -8.58 6.07
C THR A 159 -10.77 -8.94 5.91
N ASN A 160 -11.36 -9.62 6.88
CA ASN A 160 -12.66 -10.27 6.72
C ASN A 160 -13.87 -9.36 6.99
N ALA A 161 -13.77 -8.15 6.45
CA ALA A 161 -14.76 -7.11 6.46
C ALA A 161 -14.61 -6.42 5.10
N PHE A 162 -15.56 -6.59 4.18
CA PHE A 162 -15.60 -6.09 2.79
C PHE A 162 -14.89 -6.94 1.72
N ASN A 163 -15.56 -7.44 0.69
CA ASN A 163 -16.95 -7.28 0.23
C ASN A 163 -17.37 -8.63 -0.38
N ALA A 164 -18.62 -9.04 -0.24
CA ALA A 164 -19.18 -10.27 -0.85
C ALA A 164 -18.88 -10.43 -2.36
N ILE A 165 -18.46 -9.35 -3.01
CA ILE A 165 -18.01 -9.21 -4.39
C ILE A 165 -16.62 -9.84 -4.66
N LEU A 166 -15.65 -9.68 -3.74
CA LEU A 166 -14.28 -10.19 -3.91
C LEU A 166 -14.14 -11.66 -3.52
N LYS A 167 -15.06 -12.19 -2.71
CA LYS A 167 -14.95 -13.55 -2.14
C LYS A 167 -14.86 -14.63 -3.21
N ASP A 168 -15.53 -14.43 -4.35
CA ASP A 168 -15.59 -15.38 -5.45
C ASP A 168 -14.69 -14.98 -6.64
N LYS A 169 -13.94 -13.87 -6.55
CA LYS A 169 -13.15 -13.32 -7.66
C LYS A 169 -11.77 -12.86 -7.25
N THR A 170 -10.79 -13.08 -8.13
CA THR A 170 -9.43 -12.55 -7.96
C THR A 170 -9.38 -11.08 -8.40
N LEU A 171 -8.40 -10.33 -7.90
CA LEU A 171 -8.16 -8.96 -8.39
C LEU A 171 -7.98 -8.94 -9.92
N ALA A 172 -7.29 -9.93 -10.50
CA ALA A 172 -7.10 -10.01 -11.94
C ALA A 172 -8.43 -10.14 -12.69
N GLN A 173 -9.35 -10.96 -12.18
CA GLN A 173 -10.68 -11.14 -12.77
C GLN A 173 -11.50 -9.84 -12.70
N ILE A 174 -11.47 -9.14 -11.56
CA ILE A 174 -12.20 -7.89 -11.38
C ILE A 174 -11.70 -6.80 -12.32
N LEU A 175 -10.39 -6.62 -12.40
CA LEU A 175 -9.78 -5.64 -13.30
C LEU A 175 -10.12 -5.98 -14.77
N ALA A 176 -10.08 -7.26 -15.16
CA ALA A 176 -10.41 -7.68 -16.53
C ALA A 176 -11.89 -7.42 -16.88
N GLU A 177 -12.80 -7.69 -15.94
CA GLU A 177 -14.22 -7.42 -16.13
C GLU A 177 -14.53 -5.92 -16.17
N LEU A 178 -13.83 -5.10 -15.39
CA LEU A 178 -13.90 -3.65 -15.47
C LEU A 178 -13.47 -3.16 -16.86
N GLU A 179 -12.29 -3.59 -17.35
CA GLU A 179 -11.79 -3.28 -18.70
C GLU A 179 -12.83 -3.62 -19.78
N THR A 180 -13.45 -4.80 -19.65
CA THR A 180 -14.48 -5.27 -20.59
C THR A 180 -15.75 -4.42 -20.52
N LYS A 181 -16.29 -4.18 -19.33
CA LYS A 181 -17.61 -3.54 -19.14
C LYS A 181 -17.58 -2.03 -19.39
N TRP A 182 -16.56 -1.33 -18.91
CA TRP A 182 -16.53 0.14 -18.89
C TRP A 182 -15.50 0.76 -19.82
N PHE A 183 -14.49 0.00 -20.24
CA PHE A 183 -13.42 0.51 -21.09
C PHE A 183 -13.45 -0.10 -22.49
N GLY A 184 -14.49 -0.85 -22.83
CA GLY A 184 -14.66 -1.45 -24.17
C GLY A 184 -13.58 -2.48 -24.50
N GLY A 185 -13.05 -3.17 -23.49
CA GLY A 185 -11.95 -4.13 -23.62
C GLY A 185 -10.57 -3.49 -23.75
N ARG A 186 -10.45 -2.15 -23.61
CA ARG A 186 -9.14 -1.50 -23.58
C ARG A 186 -8.38 -1.88 -22.31
N GLU A 187 -7.10 -2.17 -22.51
CA GLU A 187 -6.11 -2.33 -21.46
C GLU A 187 -5.82 -0.97 -20.77
N VAL A 188 -6.52 -0.66 -19.68
CA VAL A 188 -6.39 0.62 -18.96
C VAL A 188 -5.65 0.52 -17.63
N PHE A 189 -5.65 -0.66 -16.98
CA PHE A 189 -5.01 -0.81 -15.66
C PHE A 189 -3.52 -1.12 -15.76
N ASP A 190 -2.69 -0.31 -15.12
CA ASP A 190 -1.27 -0.57 -14.86
C ASP A 190 -1.10 -0.78 -13.35
N THR A 191 -0.37 -1.79 -12.89
CA THR A 191 -0.23 -2.07 -11.45
C THR A 191 1.22 -2.14 -11.04
N LEU A 192 1.61 -1.31 -10.08
CA LEU A 192 2.91 -1.30 -9.45
C LEU A 192 2.75 -1.69 -7.99
N VAL A 193 3.29 -2.85 -7.60
CA VAL A 193 3.38 -3.25 -6.21
C VAL A 193 4.75 -2.86 -5.69
N TYR A 194 4.80 -1.99 -4.69
CA TYR A 194 6.03 -1.53 -4.08
C TYR A 194 6.14 -2.08 -2.65
N SER A 195 6.91 -3.17 -2.46
CA SER A 195 7.11 -3.79 -1.15
C SER A 195 8.37 -3.26 -0.46
N ALA A 196 8.29 -3.04 0.85
CA ALA A 196 9.49 -2.85 1.66
C ALA A 196 10.32 -4.15 1.66
N ARG A 197 11.61 -4.01 1.92
CA ARG A 197 12.53 -5.13 2.05
C ARG A 197 12.40 -5.87 3.35
N TYR A 198 11.96 -5.24 4.44
CA TYR A 198 11.85 -5.93 5.73
C TYR A 198 10.85 -5.35 6.71
N ASP A 199 10.28 -6.25 7.52
CA ASP A 199 9.62 -5.94 8.78
C ASP A 199 10.16 -6.88 9.85
N ALA A 200 10.52 -6.33 11.00
CA ALA A 200 10.78 -7.16 12.17
C ALA A 200 9.46 -7.71 12.76
N ARG A 201 8.33 -7.02 12.55
CA ARG A 201 7.04 -7.34 13.15
C ARG A 201 6.37 -8.45 12.36
N SER A 202 6.29 -9.65 12.96
CA SER A 202 5.61 -10.80 12.32
C SER A 202 4.10 -10.59 12.10
N SER A 203 3.52 -9.62 12.82
CA SER A 203 2.11 -9.24 12.74
C SER A 203 1.73 -8.46 11.48
N PHE A 204 2.70 -8.02 10.68
CA PHE A 204 2.51 -7.25 9.45
C PHE A 204 2.65 -8.17 8.22
N ALA A 205 1.77 -9.18 8.12
CA ALA A 205 1.73 -10.06 6.97
C ALA A 205 1.27 -9.30 5.71
N PHE A 206 1.89 -9.63 4.58
CA PHE A 206 1.51 -9.10 3.28
C PHE A 206 0.10 -9.56 2.93
N ASP A 207 -0.73 -8.66 2.42
CA ASP A 207 -2.12 -8.94 2.09
C ASP A 207 -2.26 -10.08 1.07
N TYR A 208 -3.08 -11.08 1.40
CA TYR A 208 -3.19 -12.29 0.59
C TYR A 208 -3.79 -12.06 -0.81
N ARG A 209 -4.63 -11.04 -1.01
CA ARG A 209 -5.20 -10.74 -2.34
C ARG A 209 -4.14 -10.16 -3.26
N TRP A 210 -3.34 -9.22 -2.76
CA TRP A 210 -2.19 -8.69 -3.49
C TRP A 210 -1.12 -9.76 -3.72
N TYR A 211 -0.87 -10.61 -2.73
CA TYR A 211 0.00 -11.79 -2.87
C TYR A 211 -0.47 -12.64 -4.05
N ARG A 212 -1.76 -13.03 -4.05
CA ARG A 212 -2.35 -13.88 -5.09
C ARG A 212 -2.24 -13.22 -6.46
N PHE A 213 -2.57 -11.93 -6.57
CA PHE A 213 -2.47 -11.17 -7.82
C PHE A 213 -1.05 -11.18 -8.41
N ILE A 214 -0.02 -11.01 -7.58
CA ILE A 214 1.38 -11.08 -8.02
C ILE A 214 1.77 -12.52 -8.40
N THR A 215 1.32 -13.53 -7.65
CA THR A 215 1.60 -14.92 -8.04
C THR A 215 0.92 -15.33 -9.35
N GLU A 216 -0.26 -14.78 -9.65
CA GLU A 216 -0.96 -14.98 -10.93
C GLU A 216 -0.18 -14.41 -12.12
N GLN A 217 0.48 -13.25 -11.94
CA GLN A 217 1.44 -12.67 -12.90
C GLN A 217 2.57 -13.65 -13.22
N MET A 218 3.14 -14.28 -12.19
CA MET A 218 4.22 -15.28 -12.34
C MET A 218 3.74 -16.57 -13.05
N GLY A 219 2.45 -16.90 -12.94
CA GLY A 219 1.84 -18.12 -13.51
C GLY A 219 1.56 -18.07 -15.01
N LYS A 220 2.07 -17.08 -15.76
CA LYS A 220 1.80 -16.85 -17.19
C LYS A 220 0.31 -16.63 -17.54
N GLN A 221 -0.54 -16.26 -16.59
CA GLN A 221 -1.96 -15.98 -16.86
C GLN A 221 -2.15 -14.71 -17.70
N ALA A 222 -3.06 -14.72 -18.67
CA ALA A 222 -3.39 -13.52 -19.46
C ALA A 222 -4.19 -12.49 -18.63
N GLY A 223 -4.15 -11.22 -19.03
CA GLY A 223 -4.95 -10.15 -18.41
C GLY A 223 -4.15 -9.20 -17.50
N PRO A 224 -4.85 -8.41 -16.65
CA PRO A 224 -4.23 -7.32 -15.88
C PRO A 224 -3.07 -7.74 -14.98
N ALA A 225 -3.11 -8.95 -14.40
CA ALA A 225 -2.02 -9.48 -13.59
C ALA A 225 -0.69 -9.53 -14.36
N LYS A 226 -0.70 -9.92 -15.64
CA LYS A 226 0.51 -10.02 -16.46
C LYS A 226 1.25 -8.70 -16.67
N ARG A 227 0.54 -7.57 -16.53
CA ARG A 227 1.08 -6.22 -16.66
C ARG A 227 1.55 -5.65 -15.33
N ALA A 228 1.28 -6.33 -14.22
CA ALA A 228 1.72 -5.91 -12.91
C ALA A 228 3.25 -6.01 -12.77
N LYS A 229 3.86 -5.05 -12.09
CA LYS A 229 5.28 -5.04 -11.77
C LYS A 229 5.48 -4.98 -10.26
N LEU A 230 6.36 -5.83 -9.75
CA LEU A 230 6.80 -5.80 -8.35
C LEU A 230 8.12 -5.06 -8.24
N VAL A 231 8.18 -4.12 -7.31
CA VAL A 231 9.38 -3.37 -6.93
C VAL A 231 9.63 -3.58 -5.45
N MET A 232 10.90 -3.76 -5.08
CA MET A 232 11.31 -3.96 -3.69
C MET A 232 12.41 -2.98 -3.31
N ALA A 233 12.12 -2.09 -2.37
CA ALA A 233 13.08 -1.11 -1.85
C ALA A 233 12.62 -0.53 -0.49
N GLY A 234 13.57 -0.03 0.29
CA GLY A 234 13.39 0.47 1.66
C GLY A 234 13.45 -0.64 2.69
N PHE A 235 14.18 -0.46 3.79
CA PHE A 235 14.39 -1.51 4.80
C PHE A 235 13.28 -1.62 5.86
N ARG A 236 12.32 -0.69 5.87
CA ARG A 236 11.21 -0.67 6.83
C ARG A 236 9.88 -0.52 6.09
N HIS A 237 8.82 -0.99 6.73
CA HIS A 237 7.45 -0.95 6.21
C HIS A 237 7.00 0.41 5.69
N SER A 238 7.32 1.47 6.44
CA SER A 238 6.91 2.82 6.11
C SER A 238 8.01 3.60 5.38
N ALA A 239 9.16 2.97 5.06
CA ALA A 239 10.26 3.63 4.35
C ALA A 239 9.83 4.32 3.05
N PRO A 240 8.90 3.76 2.24
CA PRO A 240 8.41 4.45 1.03
C PRO A 240 7.61 5.72 1.27
N VAL A 241 7.11 5.96 2.49
CA VAL A 241 6.15 7.04 2.79
C VAL A 241 6.49 7.87 4.03
N SER A 242 7.53 7.52 4.78
CA SER A 242 7.93 8.18 6.02
C SER A 242 9.44 8.43 6.04
N LYS A 243 9.82 9.69 6.19
CA LYS A 243 11.23 10.12 6.27
C LYS A 243 11.94 9.51 7.49
N GLU A 244 11.20 9.26 8.57
CA GLU A 244 11.74 8.62 9.78
C GLU A 244 12.12 7.15 9.53
N ASP A 245 11.35 6.46 8.70
CA ASP A 245 11.54 5.03 8.41
C ASP A 245 12.46 4.78 7.20
N GLU A 246 12.70 5.79 6.36
CA GLU A 246 13.56 5.67 5.17
C GLU A 246 15.03 5.39 5.54
N ILE A 247 15.52 5.68 6.75
CA ILE A 247 16.95 5.60 7.10
C ILE A 247 17.81 6.34 6.05
N SER A 248 17.49 7.63 5.79
CA SER A 248 18.02 8.39 4.64
C SER A 248 19.56 8.44 4.52
N ALA A 249 20.29 8.24 5.62
CA ALA A 249 21.75 8.12 5.61
C ALA A 249 22.27 7.01 4.67
N LEU A 250 21.50 5.94 4.45
CA LEU A 250 21.84 4.85 3.54
C LEU A 250 21.86 5.29 2.06
N TYR A 251 21.14 6.36 1.73
CA TYR A 251 20.87 6.80 0.37
C TYR A 251 21.50 8.15 0.03
N GLN A 252 22.15 8.80 1.00
CA GLN A 252 22.78 10.10 0.82
C GLN A 252 23.83 10.08 -0.30
N GLY A 253 23.70 11.02 -1.24
CA GLY A 253 24.60 11.13 -2.40
C GLY A 253 24.48 10.01 -3.43
N LYS A 254 23.46 9.14 -3.33
CA LYS A 254 23.24 8.02 -4.27
C LYS A 254 22.28 8.35 -5.42
N GLY A 255 21.61 9.50 -5.35
CA GLY A 255 20.64 9.95 -6.36
C GLY A 255 19.31 9.21 -6.37
N VAL A 256 19.11 8.27 -5.44
CA VAL A 256 17.87 7.49 -5.31
C VAL A 256 17.58 7.22 -3.83
N ALA A 257 16.30 7.21 -3.47
CA ALA A 257 15.81 6.93 -2.11
C ALA A 257 14.40 6.31 -2.18
N PRO A 258 13.96 5.51 -1.20
CA PRO A 258 12.62 4.88 -1.20
C PRO A 258 11.44 5.83 -1.45
N ILE A 259 11.39 6.99 -0.79
CA ILE A 259 10.32 8.00 -0.99
C ILE A 259 10.42 8.60 -2.40
N ALA A 260 11.64 8.89 -2.87
CA ALA A 260 11.86 9.42 -4.21
C ALA A 260 11.41 8.41 -5.30
N LEU A 261 11.62 7.12 -5.07
CA LEU A 261 11.08 6.08 -5.95
C LEU A 261 9.55 6.09 -5.95
N LEU A 262 8.89 6.17 -4.79
CA LEU A 262 7.43 6.27 -4.75
C LEU A 262 6.91 7.45 -5.58
N GLN A 263 7.55 8.62 -5.46
CA GLN A 263 7.19 9.80 -6.25
C GLN A 263 7.27 9.54 -7.76
N GLN A 264 8.31 8.82 -8.22
CA GLN A 264 8.47 8.42 -9.62
C GLN A 264 7.38 7.43 -10.08
N LEU A 265 7.02 6.45 -9.24
CA LEU A 265 5.96 5.48 -9.55
C LEU A 265 4.61 6.20 -9.72
N VAL A 266 4.32 7.17 -8.85
CA VAL A 266 3.08 7.97 -8.88
C VAL A 266 3.06 8.93 -10.08
N SER A 267 4.16 9.60 -10.40
CA SER A 267 4.18 10.68 -11.41
C SER A 267 4.18 10.20 -12.88
N PHE A 268 4.27 8.89 -13.12
CA PHE A 268 4.56 8.29 -14.44
C PHE A 268 5.95 8.64 -14.98
N ASP A 269 6.94 8.76 -14.11
CA ASP A 269 8.33 8.98 -14.53
C ASP A 269 8.86 7.79 -15.34
N PRO A 270 9.33 7.95 -16.59
CA PRO A 270 9.83 6.83 -17.40
C PRO A 270 11.09 6.16 -16.84
N ASN A 271 11.83 6.81 -15.95
CA ASN A 271 13.10 6.32 -15.40
C ASN A 271 12.95 5.52 -14.11
N TRP A 272 11.72 5.30 -13.61
CA TRP A 272 11.48 4.62 -12.34
C TRP A 272 12.14 3.23 -12.27
N GLU A 273 12.22 2.51 -13.39
CA GLU A 273 12.86 1.18 -13.44
C GLU A 273 14.37 1.26 -13.18
N GLN A 274 15.04 2.31 -13.67
CA GLN A 274 16.46 2.54 -13.43
C GLN A 274 16.68 2.86 -11.95
N SER A 275 15.85 3.73 -11.37
CA SER A 275 15.91 4.05 -9.94
C SER A 275 15.67 2.83 -9.07
N ALA A 276 14.69 2.00 -9.41
CA ALA A 276 14.41 0.75 -8.72
C ALA A 276 15.63 -0.19 -8.75
N ARG A 277 16.27 -0.38 -9.91
CA ARG A 277 17.51 -1.18 -10.01
C ARG A 277 18.63 -0.59 -9.15
N LEU A 278 18.88 0.71 -9.21
CA LEU A 278 19.96 1.34 -8.44
C LEU A 278 19.72 1.26 -6.92
N LEU A 279 18.51 1.61 -6.47
CA LEU A 279 18.11 1.52 -5.05
C LEU A 279 18.38 0.15 -4.51
N SER A 280 17.92 -0.79 -5.30
CA SER A 280 18.08 -2.15 -4.99
C SER A 280 19.64 -2.37 -4.82
N GLN A 281 20.53 -1.94 -5.73
CA GLN A 281 21.92 -2.45 -5.77
C GLN A 281 22.67 -2.03 -4.51
N ILE A 282 22.37 -0.80 -4.09
CA ILE A 282 22.80 -0.19 -2.84
C ILE A 282 22.32 -1.03 -1.64
N GLU A 283 21.03 -1.33 -1.57
CA GLU A 283 20.44 -2.08 -0.46
C GLU A 283 20.98 -3.50 -0.34
N ASN A 284 21.27 -4.15 -1.47
CA ASN A 284 21.93 -5.44 -1.46
C ASN A 284 23.35 -5.38 -0.89
N GLY A 285 24.12 -4.34 -1.25
CA GLY A 285 25.44 -4.13 -0.67
C GLY A 285 25.40 -3.94 0.86
N TYR A 286 24.33 -3.34 1.39
CA TYR A 286 24.14 -3.25 2.85
C TYR A 286 23.75 -4.60 3.48
N LEU A 287 22.93 -5.41 2.81
CA LEU A 287 22.58 -6.75 3.28
C LEU A 287 23.79 -7.67 3.35
N ASP A 288 24.64 -7.65 2.32
CA ASP A 288 25.85 -8.46 2.26
C ASP A 288 26.81 -8.09 3.40
N GLN A 289 27.00 -6.78 3.65
CA GLN A 289 27.79 -6.29 4.78
C GLN A 289 27.19 -6.69 6.13
N LEU A 290 25.87 -6.58 6.29
CA LEU A 290 25.19 -6.95 7.53
C LEU A 290 25.28 -8.46 7.81
N ALA A 291 25.13 -9.29 6.78
CA ALA A 291 25.28 -10.73 6.83
C ALA A 291 26.73 -11.16 7.14
N ALA A 292 27.72 -10.42 6.62
CA ALA A 292 29.14 -10.61 6.95
C ALA A 292 29.52 -10.12 8.35
N GLY A 293 28.59 -9.50 9.10
CA GLY A 293 28.85 -9.01 10.45
C GLY A 293 29.63 -7.70 10.51
N ALA A 294 29.58 -6.88 9.43
CA ALA A 294 30.19 -5.57 9.42
C ALA A 294 29.62 -4.66 10.53
N LYS A 295 30.45 -3.73 11.02
CA LYS A 295 30.11 -2.82 12.13
C LYS A 295 30.39 -1.35 11.80
N THR A 296 30.29 -0.98 10.53
CA THR A 296 30.34 0.44 10.15
C THR A 296 29.12 1.17 10.73
N ASP A 297 29.23 2.48 10.94
CA ASP A 297 28.14 3.28 11.53
C ASP A 297 26.81 3.09 10.79
N LEU A 298 26.84 3.08 9.46
CA LEU A 298 25.66 2.85 8.62
C LEU A 298 25.05 1.45 8.82
N ILE A 299 25.88 0.41 8.92
CA ILE A 299 25.40 -0.97 9.11
C ILE A 299 24.85 -1.15 10.52
N SER A 300 25.50 -0.58 11.54
CA SER A 300 24.97 -0.56 12.90
C SER A 300 23.66 0.23 13.01
N GLN A 301 23.52 1.33 12.27
CA GLN A 301 22.27 2.07 12.18
C GLN A 301 21.17 1.24 11.52
N LEU A 302 21.47 0.55 10.40
CA LEU A 302 20.54 -0.33 9.71
C LEU A 302 20.05 -1.46 10.64
N ASP A 303 20.95 -2.16 11.33
CA ASP A 303 20.57 -3.23 12.26
C ASP A 303 19.70 -2.71 13.41
N LYS A 304 20.10 -1.58 14.01
CA LYS A 304 19.32 -0.94 15.09
C LYS A 304 17.92 -0.56 14.62
N GLN A 305 17.80 0.11 13.47
CA GLN A 305 16.54 0.59 12.90
C GLN A 305 15.64 -0.55 12.41
N THR A 306 16.20 -1.71 12.10
CA THR A 306 15.46 -2.92 11.72
C THR A 306 15.29 -3.90 12.89
N SER A 307 15.64 -3.51 14.12
CA SER A 307 15.33 -4.30 15.31
C SER A 307 13.89 -4.07 15.77
N LEU A 308 13.30 -5.00 16.51
CA LEU A 308 11.96 -4.79 17.10
C LEU A 308 11.88 -3.55 18.00
N LEU A 309 12.97 -3.25 18.72
CA LEU A 309 13.02 -2.14 19.69
C LEU A 309 12.84 -0.78 19.02
N SER A 310 13.26 -0.61 17.76
CA SER A 310 13.11 0.66 17.05
C SER A 310 11.65 1.01 16.74
N TYR A 311 10.74 0.04 16.79
CA TYR A 311 9.31 0.26 16.55
C TYR A 311 8.55 0.73 17.80
N GLY A 312 9.22 0.89 18.96
CA GLY A 312 8.56 1.28 20.22
C GLY A 312 7.64 0.20 20.80
N ILE A 313 7.71 -1.03 20.29
CA ILE A 313 6.87 -2.15 20.71
C ILE A 313 7.58 -2.94 21.81
N THR A 314 7.16 -2.75 23.05
CA THR A 314 7.61 -3.57 24.19
C THR A 314 6.55 -4.63 24.52
N GLY A 315 6.85 -5.91 24.26
CA GLY A 315 6.25 -7.03 25.00
C GLY A 315 5.13 -7.86 24.36
N LEU A 316 4.56 -7.51 23.19
CA LEU A 316 3.41 -8.24 22.62
C LEU A 316 3.55 -8.74 21.17
N ILE A 317 4.58 -8.34 20.43
CA ILE A 317 4.78 -8.76 19.02
C ILE A 317 6.15 -9.44 18.89
N GLY A 318 6.15 -10.71 18.49
CA GLY A 318 7.37 -11.48 18.23
C GLY A 318 8.05 -11.07 16.91
N GLY A 319 9.37 -11.26 16.82
CA GLY A 319 10.17 -10.83 15.67
C GLY A 319 11.66 -11.00 15.90
N LYS A 320 12.44 -10.98 14.81
CA LYS A 320 13.92 -10.99 14.83
C LYS A 320 14.39 -9.62 14.33
N SER A 321 15.66 -9.26 14.56
CA SER A 321 16.27 -8.17 13.78
C SER A 321 16.63 -8.69 12.39
N LEU A 322 16.89 -7.78 11.45
CA LEU A 322 17.32 -8.16 10.12
C LEU A 322 18.58 -9.02 10.15
N GLN A 323 19.60 -8.62 10.93
CA GLN A 323 20.84 -9.41 11.04
C GLN A 323 20.57 -10.82 11.57
N LYS A 324 19.72 -10.95 12.59
CA LYS A 324 19.36 -12.25 13.16
C LYS A 324 18.56 -13.11 12.17
N THR A 325 17.67 -12.51 11.38
CA THR A 325 16.97 -13.19 10.29
C THR A 325 17.97 -13.72 9.26
N LEU A 326 18.93 -12.90 8.83
CA LEU A 326 19.97 -13.30 7.87
C LEU A 326 20.87 -14.43 8.41
N SER A 327 21.19 -14.41 9.72
CA SER A 327 22.10 -15.38 10.32
C SER A 327 21.44 -16.70 10.73
N SER A 328 20.15 -16.70 11.12
CA SER A 328 19.48 -17.88 11.68
C SER A 328 18.64 -18.67 10.70
N ASP A 329 18.22 -18.06 9.58
CA ASP A 329 17.30 -18.68 8.63
C ASP A 329 18.04 -19.39 7.45
N ASN A 330 19.36 -19.61 7.63
CA ASN A 330 20.35 -20.36 6.82
C ASN A 330 20.45 -19.97 5.31
N PRO A 331 21.58 -19.38 4.86
CA PRO A 331 21.77 -18.85 3.50
C PRO A 331 22.08 -19.89 2.39
N GLN A 332 21.68 -21.17 2.54
CA GLN A 332 22.11 -22.22 1.59
C GLN A 332 21.22 -22.43 0.35
N LYS A 333 20.12 -21.70 0.19
CA LYS A 333 19.30 -21.70 -1.04
C LYS A 333 18.81 -20.29 -1.35
N PRO A 334 19.09 -19.69 -2.52
CA PRO A 334 18.73 -18.29 -2.84
C PRO A 334 17.22 -18.00 -2.95
N GLU A 335 16.37 -18.98 -2.65
CA GLU A 335 15.00 -19.07 -3.20
C GLU A 335 13.92 -19.47 -2.17
N TYR A 336 14.21 -19.49 -0.87
CA TYR A 336 13.25 -19.93 0.15
C TYR A 336 13.44 -19.18 1.48
N ARG A 337 12.44 -18.73 2.25
CA ARG A 337 10.98 -18.68 2.06
C ARG A 337 10.37 -17.75 3.13
N ARG A 338 10.28 -16.47 2.81
CA ARG A 338 9.15 -15.58 3.18
C ARG A 338 8.99 -14.61 2.00
N PHE A 339 8.34 -15.09 0.93
CA PHE A 339 7.63 -14.20 0.00
C PHE A 339 6.90 -13.15 0.86
N TYR A 340 7.29 -11.87 1.00
CA TYR A 340 7.68 -10.89 0.01
C TYR A 340 8.53 -9.74 0.60
N ARG A 341 9.65 -10.04 1.27
CA ARG A 341 10.58 -9.03 1.81
C ARG A 341 12.01 -9.57 1.62
N TYR A 342 12.78 -8.94 0.73
CA TYR A 342 14.04 -9.36 0.07
C TYR A 342 13.96 -10.31 -1.14
N GLN A 343 13.98 -9.76 -2.37
CA GLN A 343 14.77 -10.36 -3.44
C GLN A 343 15.31 -9.30 -4.41
N TYR A 344 16.40 -9.67 -5.06
CA TYR A 344 17.26 -8.81 -5.84
C TYR A 344 17.58 -9.41 -7.18
N GLY A 345 17.73 -8.55 -8.19
CA GLY A 345 18.49 -8.86 -9.40
C GLY A 345 17.60 -9.32 -10.54
N THR A 346 17.56 -8.48 -11.59
CA THR A 346 17.25 -8.78 -13.00
C THR A 346 16.64 -10.14 -13.31
N THR A 347 15.50 -10.47 -12.71
CA THR A 347 14.64 -11.49 -13.26
C THR A 347 13.92 -10.79 -14.40
N THR A 348 14.43 -10.95 -15.63
CA THR A 348 13.54 -10.95 -16.78
C THR A 348 12.52 -12.06 -16.52
N PHE A 349 11.26 -11.67 -16.39
CA PHE A 349 10.16 -12.62 -16.41
C PHE A 349 9.90 -13.11 -17.84
#